data_AF-A0A6G8DFB8-F1
#
_entry.id   AF-A0A6G8DFB8-F1
#
_cell.length_a   1.000
_cell.length_b   1.000
_cell.length_c   1.000
_cell.angle_alpha   90.00
_cell.angle_beta   90.00
_cell.angle_gamma   90.00
#
_symmetry.space_group_name_H-M   'P 1'
#
loop_
_entity.id
_entity.type
_entity.pdbx_description
1 polymer ?
#
loop_
_entity_poly.entity_id
_entity_poly.type
_entity_poly.pdbx_seq_one_letter_code
_entity_poly.pdbx_strand_id
1 'polypeptide(L)'
;MRNTSWKNGLWKKGLGLIGLSLVAGSALGHGLIVEPPARNAHCGMNEKPDQATTPACVEAAQIDFSGGYQFMSVLTHAQGRAQAESTNVCGFDSETWNGGPTPWDHQLDWPTSPMSGGTQTFTWNISWGPHWDDTEEFRYWITKPDFVYQVGGTLTWDDFEDEAFCVLNYDDSNPTANPNVVAEKASSLFHTTCEVPEREGRHIIYGEWGRNYFTWERFHGCVDVAFDGGGSSGGSSSSSSSSSSSSSSSSSSSSSGGSSSSSSSSSSSGGSSSSSSGGSSSSSGGSTGSGVNCEYVVSNEWNDGFTAEVRLTNTGSEPVSGWEVQWGYSDGTALTNTWNAVVNGMGPFTATSMGWNDTIGAGQTVSFGMQGTKGGTSAEVPEVTGNVCE
;
A
#
# COMPACT_ATOMS: atom_id res chain seq x y z
N MET A 1 -4.62 -27.10 82.28
CA MET A 1 -3.23 -26.66 82.51
C MET A 1 -2.74 -26.14 81.16
N ARG A 2 -2.66 -24.82 80.94
CA ARG A 2 -1.48 -23.95 81.15
C ARG A 2 -0.18 -24.51 80.53
N ASN A 3 0.16 -24.06 79.32
CA ASN A 3 1.39 -23.31 79.00
C ASN A 3 1.38 -22.85 77.52
N THR A 4 1.37 -21.53 77.27
CA THR A 4 2.49 -20.73 76.71
C THR A 4 3.00 -21.21 75.35
N SER A 5 2.65 -20.59 74.21
CA SER A 5 2.90 -19.20 73.77
C SER A 5 4.35 -18.91 73.37
N TRP A 6 4.58 -18.68 72.07
CA TRP A 6 5.32 -17.50 71.62
C TRP A 6 4.91 -17.06 70.21
N LYS A 7 5.19 -15.79 69.90
CA LYS A 7 4.96 -15.18 68.58
C LYS A 7 6.28 -15.09 67.83
N ASN A 8 6.23 -15.07 66.50
CA ASN A 8 6.62 -13.90 65.70
C ASN A 8 6.30 -14.17 64.22
N GLY A 9 5.81 -13.15 63.52
CA GLY A 9 5.51 -13.23 62.09
C GLY A 9 6.53 -12.47 61.26
N LEU A 10 6.53 -12.72 59.95
CA LEU A 10 7.14 -11.84 58.95
C LEU A 10 6.44 -12.05 57.61
N TRP A 11 5.67 -11.06 57.16
CA TRP A 11 5.20 -11.02 55.78
C TRP A 11 6.41 -10.87 54.85
N LYS A 12 6.53 -11.74 53.85
CA LYS A 12 7.29 -11.44 52.63
C LYS A 12 6.35 -11.57 51.44
N LYS A 13 6.05 -10.44 50.79
CA LYS A 13 5.45 -10.42 49.46
C LYS A 13 6.51 -10.93 48.49
N GLY A 14 6.29 -12.09 47.86
CA GLY A 14 7.05 -12.48 46.67
C GLY A 14 6.49 -11.72 45.48
N LEU A 15 7.33 -11.01 44.73
CA LEU A 15 6.92 -10.46 43.43
C LEU A 15 6.76 -11.65 42.47
N GLY A 16 5.61 -11.73 41.81
CA GLY A 16 5.46 -12.58 40.63
C GLY A 16 6.23 -11.95 39.48
N LEU A 17 7.26 -12.64 38.98
CA LEU A 17 7.84 -12.34 37.68
C LEU A 17 6.83 -12.76 36.61
N ILE A 18 5.98 -11.82 36.20
CA ILE A 18 5.19 -11.96 34.98
C ILE A 18 6.19 -11.96 33.83
N GLY A 19 6.32 -13.09 33.14
CA GLY A 19 7.11 -13.15 31.91
C GLY A 19 6.46 -12.25 30.86
N LEU A 20 7.16 -11.21 30.45
CA LEU A 20 6.73 -10.36 29.34
C LEU A 20 6.90 -11.15 28.04
N SER A 21 5.85 -11.88 27.64
CA SER A 21 5.78 -12.45 26.30
C SER A 21 5.75 -11.31 25.30
N LEU A 22 6.90 -11.02 24.70
CA LEU A 22 7.02 -10.21 23.50
C LEU A 22 6.30 -10.96 22.37
N VAL A 23 5.02 -10.65 22.17
CA VAL A 23 4.32 -10.98 20.93
C VAL A 23 4.95 -10.10 19.86
N ALA A 24 5.83 -10.68 19.05
CA ALA A 24 6.31 -10.03 17.84
C ALA A 24 5.11 -9.86 16.91
N GLY A 25 4.65 -8.62 16.73
CA GLY A 25 3.67 -8.32 15.68
C GLY A 25 4.36 -8.48 14.34
N SER A 26 3.81 -9.32 13.46
CA SER A 26 4.27 -9.44 12.08
C SER A 26 4.16 -8.07 11.41
N ALA A 27 5.29 -7.51 10.99
CA ALA A 27 5.29 -6.33 10.14
C ALA A 27 4.83 -6.76 8.74
N LEU A 28 3.53 -6.59 8.47
CA LEU A 28 2.92 -6.97 7.20
C LEU A 28 3.51 -6.12 6.06
N GLY A 29 4.08 -6.79 5.07
CA GLY A 29 4.53 -6.17 3.83
C GLY A 29 3.37 -5.82 2.92
N HIS A 30 3.65 -4.95 1.96
CA HIS A 30 2.66 -4.53 0.97
C HIS A 30 3.36 -4.03 -0.29
N GLY A 31 3.12 -4.67 -1.43
CA GLY A 31 3.73 -4.30 -2.70
C GLY A 31 3.17 -5.04 -3.92
N LEU A 32 3.47 -4.52 -5.11
CA LEU A 32 2.97 -5.02 -6.39
C LEU A 32 3.84 -4.56 -7.58
N ILE A 33 3.72 -5.26 -8.72
CA ILE A 33 4.38 -4.87 -9.97
C ILE A 33 3.65 -3.67 -10.60
N VAL A 34 4.35 -2.55 -10.75
CA VAL A 34 3.81 -1.29 -11.28
C VAL A 34 4.23 -0.97 -12.71
N GLU A 35 5.32 -1.56 -13.21
CA GLU A 35 5.81 -1.39 -14.58
C GLU A 35 6.48 -2.68 -15.07
N PRO A 36 6.02 -3.32 -16.16
CA PRO A 36 4.66 -3.17 -16.72
C PRO A 36 3.58 -3.43 -15.65
N PRO A 37 2.50 -2.64 -15.59
CA PRO A 37 1.53 -2.70 -14.49
C PRO A 37 0.79 -4.03 -14.44
N ALA A 38 0.83 -4.69 -13.28
CA ALA A 38 -0.04 -5.82 -12.98
C ALA A 38 -1.52 -5.38 -12.85
N ARG A 39 -2.46 -6.33 -12.89
CA ARG A 39 -3.92 -6.09 -12.80
C ARG A 39 -4.31 -5.25 -11.59
N ASN A 40 -3.71 -5.51 -10.43
CA ASN A 40 -3.89 -4.75 -9.19
C ASN A 40 -3.23 -3.35 -9.25
N ALA A 41 -2.15 -3.18 -10.01
CA ALA A 41 -1.60 -1.84 -10.27
C ALA A 41 -2.49 -1.06 -11.24
N HIS A 42 -2.99 -1.68 -12.30
CA HIS A 42 -3.84 -1.00 -13.28
C HIS A 42 -5.23 -0.65 -12.68
N CYS A 43 -5.95 -1.66 -12.20
CA CYS A 43 -7.29 -1.54 -11.62
C CYS A 43 -7.23 -1.71 -10.11
N GLY A 44 -6.75 -0.68 -9.42
CA GLY A 44 -6.55 -0.67 -7.96
C GLY A 44 -5.62 0.45 -7.55
N MET A 45 -4.35 0.42 -8.00
CA MET A 45 -3.40 1.52 -7.77
C MET A 45 -3.70 2.73 -8.66
N ASN A 46 -3.75 2.55 -9.98
CA ASN A 46 -3.85 3.63 -10.97
C ASN A 46 -5.29 4.10 -11.17
N GLU A 47 -6.19 3.20 -11.58
CA GLU A 47 -7.64 3.44 -11.54
C GLU A 47 -8.23 2.87 -10.25
N LYS A 48 -8.62 3.75 -9.32
CA LYS A 48 -9.29 3.38 -8.06
C LYS A 48 -10.74 2.91 -8.33
N PRO A 49 -11.34 2.03 -7.50
CA PRO A 49 -12.70 1.53 -7.71
C PRO A 49 -13.79 2.62 -7.87
N ASP A 50 -13.68 3.75 -7.17
CA ASP A 50 -14.59 4.90 -7.29
C ASP A 50 -14.35 5.78 -8.53
N GLN A 51 -13.23 5.57 -9.23
CA GLN A 51 -12.73 6.41 -10.33
C GLN A 51 -12.49 5.60 -11.62
N ALA A 52 -12.85 4.32 -11.65
CA ALA A 52 -12.64 3.43 -12.77
C ALA A 52 -13.39 3.88 -14.04
N THR A 53 -12.68 3.85 -15.16
CA THR A 53 -13.15 4.23 -16.50
C THR A 53 -12.78 3.19 -17.57
N THR A 54 -11.66 2.49 -17.40
CA THR A 54 -11.32 1.29 -18.19
C THR A 54 -12.35 0.19 -17.91
N PRO A 55 -12.95 -0.46 -18.93
CA PRO A 55 -14.04 -1.43 -18.73
C PRO A 55 -13.71 -2.55 -17.74
N ALA A 56 -12.55 -3.19 -17.88
CA ALA A 56 -12.11 -4.23 -16.95
C ALA A 56 -11.94 -3.72 -15.50
N CYS A 57 -11.54 -2.45 -15.29
CA CYS A 57 -11.47 -1.88 -13.95
C CYS A 57 -12.87 -1.62 -13.37
N VAL A 58 -13.83 -1.20 -14.21
CA VAL A 58 -15.23 -1.00 -13.82
C VAL A 58 -15.90 -2.34 -13.47
N GLU A 59 -15.62 -3.40 -14.24
CA GLU A 59 -16.10 -4.75 -13.97
C GLU A 59 -15.44 -5.35 -12.71
N ALA A 60 -14.12 -5.18 -12.53
CA ALA A 60 -13.41 -5.58 -11.31
C ALA A 60 -13.96 -4.89 -10.05
N ALA A 61 -14.23 -3.58 -10.14
CA ALA A 61 -14.86 -2.82 -9.05
C ALA A 61 -16.33 -3.20 -8.78
N GLN A 62 -17.01 -3.87 -9.72
CA GLN A 62 -18.34 -4.46 -9.48
C GLN A 62 -18.26 -5.85 -8.84
N ILE A 63 -17.17 -6.59 -9.07
CA ILE A 63 -16.90 -7.90 -8.44
C ILE A 63 -16.52 -7.70 -6.97
N ASP A 64 -15.54 -6.84 -6.69
CA ASP A 64 -15.16 -6.47 -5.32
C ASP A 64 -14.65 -5.03 -5.24
N PHE A 65 -15.57 -4.11 -4.95
CA PHE A 65 -15.30 -2.70 -4.76
C PHE A 65 -14.32 -2.41 -3.61
N SER A 66 -14.38 -3.19 -2.53
CA SER A 66 -13.59 -2.95 -1.32
C SER A 66 -12.18 -3.53 -1.45
N GLY A 67 -12.06 -4.77 -1.91
CA GLY A 67 -10.78 -5.40 -2.21
C GLY A 67 -9.99 -4.67 -3.30
N GLY A 68 -10.66 -3.97 -4.21
CA GLY A 68 -9.99 -3.07 -5.17
C GLY A 68 -9.13 -1.97 -4.52
N TYR A 69 -9.36 -1.61 -3.25
CA TYR A 69 -8.47 -0.71 -2.49
C TYR A 69 -7.34 -1.45 -1.75
N GLN A 70 -7.41 -2.78 -1.62
CA GLN A 70 -6.37 -3.65 -1.03
C GLN A 70 -5.37 -4.15 -2.09
N PHE A 71 -5.14 -3.35 -3.14
CA PHE A 71 -4.35 -3.73 -4.32
C PHE A 71 -2.88 -4.10 -4.01
N MET A 72 -2.33 -3.56 -2.92
CA MET A 72 -0.99 -3.87 -2.40
C MET A 72 -0.94 -5.11 -1.49
N SER A 73 -2.10 -5.70 -1.15
CA SER A 73 -2.28 -6.78 -0.18
C SER A 73 -2.62 -8.13 -0.85
N VAL A 74 -2.25 -8.32 -2.11
CA VAL A 74 -2.36 -9.63 -2.78
C VAL A 74 -1.20 -10.50 -2.29
N LEU A 75 -1.35 -11.05 -1.07
CA LEU A 75 -0.27 -11.71 -0.34
C LEU A 75 -0.66 -13.03 0.30
N THR A 76 0.33 -13.88 0.57
CA THR A 76 0.21 -15.08 1.42
C THR A 76 1.47 -15.31 2.24
N HIS A 77 1.34 -15.89 3.43
CA HIS A 77 2.46 -16.49 4.17
C HIS A 77 2.78 -17.92 3.65
N ALA A 78 3.37 -18.00 2.45
CA ALA A 78 3.67 -19.26 1.75
C ALA A 78 4.92 -19.19 0.86
N GLN A 79 5.51 -20.36 0.58
CA GLN A 79 6.73 -20.51 -0.22
C GLN A 79 6.55 -20.26 -1.74
N GLY A 80 5.40 -19.71 -2.16
CA GLY A 80 5.05 -19.44 -3.57
C GLY A 80 4.77 -20.69 -4.41
N ARG A 81 4.38 -20.47 -5.67
CA ARG A 81 3.99 -21.52 -6.63
C ARG A 81 5.02 -22.64 -6.79
N ALA A 82 6.30 -22.34 -6.56
CA ALA A 82 7.38 -23.34 -6.65
C ALA A 82 7.27 -24.46 -5.59
N GLN A 83 6.51 -24.25 -4.50
CA GLN A 83 6.42 -25.17 -3.36
C GLN A 83 5.01 -25.27 -2.73
N ALA A 84 4.04 -24.48 -3.19
CA ALA A 84 2.66 -24.46 -2.70
C ALA A 84 1.65 -24.47 -3.86
N GLU A 85 0.50 -25.10 -3.62
CA GLU A 85 -0.65 -25.13 -4.53
C GLU A 85 -1.60 -23.95 -4.25
N SER A 86 -2.29 -23.45 -5.27
CA SER A 86 -3.42 -22.51 -5.12
C SER A 86 -4.54 -22.82 -6.12
N THR A 87 -5.76 -22.41 -5.79
CA THR A 87 -6.94 -22.49 -6.65
C THR A 87 -7.01 -21.32 -7.64
N ASN A 88 -6.66 -20.13 -7.15
CA ASN A 88 -6.67 -18.87 -7.86
C ASN A 88 -5.23 -18.48 -8.27
N VAL A 89 -5.07 -17.93 -9.46
CA VAL A 89 -3.75 -17.72 -10.09
C VAL A 89 -3.16 -16.37 -9.72
N CYS A 90 -3.88 -15.28 -10.01
CA CYS A 90 -3.41 -13.92 -9.80
C CYS A 90 -3.49 -13.51 -8.32
N GLY A 91 -4.46 -14.07 -7.59
CA GLY A 91 -4.62 -13.91 -6.16
C GLY A 91 -3.78 -14.86 -5.29
N PHE A 92 -3.28 -15.96 -5.84
CA PHE A 92 -2.60 -17.05 -5.12
C PHE A 92 -3.33 -17.53 -3.83
N ASP A 93 -4.66 -17.59 -3.84
CA ASP A 93 -5.50 -17.84 -2.65
C ASP A 93 -5.19 -16.89 -1.47
N SER A 94 -4.95 -15.60 -1.77
CA SER A 94 -4.56 -14.55 -0.81
C SER A 94 -5.38 -14.55 0.49
N GLU A 95 -4.67 -14.34 1.60
CA GLU A 95 -5.25 -14.29 2.94
C GLU A 95 -6.16 -13.07 3.14
N THR A 96 -5.96 -11.98 2.42
CA THR A 96 -6.85 -10.81 2.40
C THR A 96 -8.24 -11.13 1.82
N TRP A 97 -8.35 -12.14 0.94
CA TRP A 97 -9.62 -12.68 0.45
C TRP A 97 -9.99 -14.02 1.11
N ASN A 98 -9.28 -14.41 2.19
CA ASN A 98 -9.48 -15.66 2.93
C ASN A 98 -9.48 -16.89 1.99
N GLY A 99 -8.57 -16.93 1.01
CA GLY A 99 -8.49 -18.01 0.00
C GLY A 99 -9.53 -17.93 -1.13
N GLY A 100 -10.35 -16.88 -1.17
CA GLY A 100 -11.26 -16.61 -2.28
C GLY A 100 -10.56 -15.99 -3.51
N PRO A 101 -11.25 -15.94 -4.67
CA PRO A 101 -10.78 -15.19 -5.83
C PRO A 101 -10.68 -13.70 -5.51
N THR A 102 -9.61 -13.07 -5.96
CA THR A 102 -9.50 -11.61 -6.01
C THR A 102 -10.27 -11.06 -7.21
N PRO A 103 -10.64 -9.76 -7.24
CA PRO A 103 -11.21 -9.15 -8.45
C PRO A 103 -10.29 -9.27 -9.69
N TRP A 104 -9.00 -9.59 -9.52
CA TRP A 104 -8.02 -9.74 -10.59
C TRP A 104 -7.83 -11.17 -11.13
N ASP A 105 -8.41 -12.18 -10.48
CA ASP A 105 -8.39 -13.57 -10.96
C ASP A 105 -9.34 -13.82 -12.14
N HIS A 106 -10.40 -13.01 -12.25
CA HIS A 106 -11.37 -13.09 -13.33
C HIS A 106 -10.72 -12.70 -14.68
N GLN A 107 -10.94 -13.49 -15.75
CA GLN A 107 -10.52 -13.08 -17.10
C GLN A 107 -11.46 -12.02 -17.67
N LEU A 108 -11.34 -10.78 -17.22
CA LEU A 108 -11.94 -9.58 -17.84
C LEU A 108 -11.12 -9.17 -19.07
N ASP A 109 -11.54 -8.16 -19.83
CA ASP A 109 -10.70 -7.63 -20.92
C ASP A 109 -9.63 -6.64 -20.39
N TRP A 110 -8.70 -7.15 -19.59
CA TRP A 110 -7.64 -6.32 -18.98
C TRP A 110 -6.75 -5.67 -20.07
N PRO A 111 -6.34 -4.41 -19.93
CA PRO A 111 -5.39 -3.79 -20.85
C PRO A 111 -4.03 -4.51 -20.84
N THR A 112 -3.47 -4.72 -22.03
CA THR A 112 -2.16 -5.34 -22.21
C THR A 112 -1.04 -4.31 -22.30
N SER A 113 0.11 -4.60 -21.69
CA SER A 113 1.36 -3.86 -21.93
C SER A 113 2.09 -4.42 -23.17
N PRO A 114 2.63 -3.58 -24.08
CA PRO A 114 3.47 -4.06 -25.19
C PRO A 114 4.70 -4.81 -24.68
N MET A 115 5.05 -5.93 -25.31
CA MET A 115 6.10 -6.83 -24.86
C MET A 115 6.88 -7.45 -26.04
N SER A 116 8.11 -7.89 -25.78
CA SER A 116 8.90 -8.77 -26.65
C SER A 116 9.72 -9.73 -25.79
N GLY A 117 10.20 -10.84 -26.35
CA GLY A 117 11.19 -11.66 -25.68
C GLY A 117 12.55 -10.97 -25.54
N GLY A 118 13.44 -11.62 -24.80
CA GLY A 118 14.75 -11.09 -24.40
C GLY A 118 14.68 -10.24 -23.13
N THR A 119 15.69 -9.41 -22.90
CA THR A 119 15.87 -8.61 -21.68
C THR A 119 14.72 -7.61 -21.46
N GLN A 120 13.95 -7.80 -20.38
CA GLN A 120 12.90 -6.89 -19.92
C GLN A 120 13.08 -6.60 -18.42
N THR A 121 12.48 -5.49 -17.95
CA THR A 121 12.53 -5.09 -16.53
C THR A 121 11.13 -5.02 -15.96
N PHE A 122 10.92 -5.71 -14.84
CA PHE A 122 9.72 -5.61 -14.01
C PHE A 122 10.04 -4.77 -12.77
N THR A 123 9.18 -3.83 -12.41
CA THR A 123 9.37 -2.92 -11.27
C THR A 123 8.31 -3.19 -10.23
N TRP A 124 8.72 -3.62 -9.04
CA TRP A 124 7.86 -3.69 -7.87
C TRP A 124 7.90 -2.37 -7.12
N ASN A 125 6.74 -1.85 -6.72
CA ASN A 125 6.64 -0.80 -5.71
C ASN A 125 6.25 -1.44 -4.37
N ILE A 126 7.04 -1.15 -3.33
CA ILE A 126 6.88 -1.69 -1.96
C ILE A 126 6.58 -0.58 -0.94
N SER A 127 6.16 0.61 -1.38
CA SER A 127 6.01 1.82 -0.56
C SER A 127 5.07 1.72 0.65
N TRP A 128 4.20 0.70 0.70
CA TRP A 128 3.26 0.47 1.80
C TRP A 128 3.78 -0.49 2.87
N GLY A 129 4.87 -1.20 2.60
CA GLY A 129 5.53 -2.12 3.54
C GLY A 129 6.93 -2.47 3.03
N PRO A 130 7.91 -1.53 3.12
CA PRO A 130 9.17 -1.62 2.39
C PRO A 130 10.20 -2.53 3.09
N HIS A 131 10.05 -3.84 2.90
CA HIS A 131 10.93 -4.86 3.46
C HIS A 131 12.16 -5.11 2.59
N TRP A 132 13.29 -4.50 2.95
CA TRP A 132 14.56 -4.70 2.23
C TRP A 132 15.34 -5.87 2.81
N ASP A 133 15.53 -5.88 4.12
CA ASP A 133 16.49 -6.72 4.86
C ASP A 133 16.08 -8.18 5.00
N ASP A 134 14.82 -8.53 4.70
CA ASP A 134 14.34 -9.91 4.64
C ASP A 134 13.70 -10.31 3.30
N THR A 135 13.79 -9.48 2.25
CA THR A 135 13.50 -9.93 0.86
C THR A 135 14.49 -11.01 0.44
N GLU A 136 13.98 -12.18 0.05
CA GLU A 136 14.79 -13.33 -0.39
C GLU A 136 14.86 -13.44 -1.91
N GLU A 137 13.73 -13.28 -2.61
CA GLU A 137 13.66 -13.57 -4.05
C GLU A 137 12.50 -12.89 -4.79
N PHE A 138 12.66 -12.82 -6.11
CA PHE A 138 11.59 -12.56 -7.08
C PHE A 138 11.51 -13.72 -8.07
N ARG A 139 10.29 -14.11 -8.47
CA ARG A 139 10.06 -15.20 -9.44
C ARG A 139 9.03 -14.82 -10.48
N TYR A 140 9.19 -15.32 -11.70
CA TYR A 140 8.26 -15.07 -12.81
C TYR A 140 7.99 -16.32 -13.64
N TRP A 141 6.71 -16.54 -13.95
CA TRP A 141 6.21 -17.54 -14.88
C TRP A 141 5.41 -16.83 -15.98
N ILE A 142 5.34 -17.44 -17.16
CA ILE A 142 4.56 -16.92 -18.30
C ILE A 142 3.62 -18.01 -18.81
N THR A 143 2.46 -17.61 -19.35
CA THR A 143 1.55 -18.51 -20.06
C THR A 143 2.26 -19.31 -21.16
N LYS A 144 1.85 -20.57 -21.38
CA LYS A 144 2.41 -21.49 -22.39
C LYS A 144 2.33 -20.90 -23.81
N PRO A 145 3.19 -21.29 -24.77
CA PRO A 145 3.20 -20.72 -26.13
C PRO A 145 1.90 -20.89 -26.93
N ASP A 146 1.06 -21.85 -26.56
CA ASP A 146 -0.24 -22.15 -27.18
C ASP A 146 -1.44 -21.64 -26.38
N PHE A 147 -1.20 -20.84 -25.34
CA PHE A 147 -2.25 -20.16 -24.57
C PHE A 147 -3.07 -19.20 -25.44
N VAL A 148 -4.40 -19.20 -25.27
CA VAL A 148 -5.32 -18.31 -25.99
C VAL A 148 -6.29 -17.66 -24.99
N TYR A 149 -6.01 -16.40 -24.63
CA TYR A 149 -6.82 -15.62 -23.68
C TYR A 149 -8.32 -15.60 -24.02
N GLN A 150 -9.21 -15.81 -23.04
CA GLN A 150 -10.67 -15.80 -23.23
C GLN A 150 -11.36 -14.92 -22.19
N VAL A 151 -11.99 -13.82 -22.62
CA VAL A 151 -12.82 -12.99 -21.73
C VAL A 151 -14.01 -13.81 -21.21
N GLY A 152 -14.20 -13.82 -19.89
CA GLY A 152 -15.15 -14.69 -19.19
C GLY A 152 -14.64 -16.11 -18.88
N GLY A 153 -13.38 -16.42 -19.22
CA GLY A 153 -12.72 -17.67 -18.88
C GLY A 153 -12.22 -17.74 -17.43
N THR A 154 -11.74 -18.93 -17.05
CA THR A 154 -11.01 -19.17 -15.80
C THR A 154 -9.52 -19.32 -16.13
N LEU A 155 -8.65 -18.62 -15.41
CA LEU A 155 -7.19 -18.80 -15.53
C LEU A 155 -6.73 -19.88 -14.55
N THR A 156 -5.82 -20.76 -14.99
CA THR A 156 -5.37 -21.94 -14.24
C THR A 156 -3.85 -22.10 -14.32
N TRP A 157 -3.26 -22.94 -13.47
CA TRP A 157 -1.82 -23.25 -13.57
C TRP A 157 -1.45 -24.08 -14.79
N ASP A 158 -2.39 -24.84 -15.36
CA ASP A 158 -2.20 -25.57 -16.62
C ASP A 158 -1.91 -24.61 -17.80
N ASP A 159 -2.40 -23.36 -17.74
CA ASP A 159 -2.16 -22.31 -18.74
C ASP A 159 -0.72 -21.77 -18.73
N PHE A 160 0.06 -22.00 -17.67
CA PHE A 160 1.42 -21.45 -17.48
C PHE A 160 2.52 -22.47 -17.74
N GLU A 161 3.72 -22.01 -18.13
CA GLU A 161 4.91 -22.86 -18.02
C GLU A 161 5.06 -23.39 -16.59
N ASP A 162 5.50 -24.63 -16.47
CA ASP A 162 5.55 -25.36 -15.20
C ASP A 162 6.69 -24.80 -14.32
N GLU A 163 7.81 -24.46 -14.95
CA GLU A 163 8.99 -23.81 -14.35
C GLU A 163 8.94 -22.29 -14.47
N ALA A 164 9.61 -21.58 -13.57
CA ALA A 164 9.78 -20.13 -13.65
C ALA A 164 10.83 -19.77 -14.71
N PHE A 165 10.51 -18.88 -15.65
CA PHE A 165 11.47 -18.40 -16.66
C PHE A 165 12.53 -17.47 -16.05
N CYS A 166 12.24 -16.88 -14.89
CA CYS A 166 13.15 -16.00 -14.17
C CYS A 166 13.02 -16.22 -12.65
N VAL A 167 14.16 -16.42 -11.99
CA VAL A 167 14.30 -16.55 -10.53
C VAL A 167 15.48 -15.69 -10.10
N LEU A 168 15.25 -14.74 -9.21
CA LEU A 168 16.20 -13.68 -8.86
C LEU A 168 16.31 -13.52 -7.35
N ASN A 169 17.38 -14.05 -6.77
CA ASN A 169 17.64 -13.91 -5.33
C ASN A 169 18.14 -12.50 -4.99
N TYR A 170 17.89 -12.04 -3.77
CA TYR A 170 18.35 -10.78 -3.21
C TYR A 170 18.95 -10.97 -1.81
N ASP A 171 19.74 -9.97 -1.37
CA ASP A 171 20.39 -9.92 -0.05
C ASP A 171 20.74 -8.44 0.23
N ASP A 172 20.05 -7.79 1.16
CA ASP A 172 20.31 -6.36 1.47
C ASP A 172 21.65 -6.11 2.18
N SER A 173 22.29 -7.15 2.71
CA SER A 173 23.66 -7.04 3.22
C SER A 173 24.70 -6.98 2.10
N ASN A 174 24.32 -7.41 0.89
CA ASN A 174 25.12 -7.34 -0.33
C ASN A 174 24.23 -7.02 -1.57
N PRO A 175 23.60 -5.84 -1.63
CA PRO A 175 22.48 -5.53 -2.53
C PRO A 175 22.90 -5.36 -4.00
N THR A 176 24.14 -5.66 -4.35
CA THR A 176 24.69 -5.69 -5.70
C THR A 176 25.21 -7.08 -6.11
N ALA A 177 24.99 -8.11 -5.28
CA ALA A 177 25.38 -9.49 -5.56
C ALA A 177 24.69 -10.06 -6.81
N ASN A 178 23.42 -9.70 -7.00
CA ASN A 178 22.64 -10.02 -8.18
C ASN A 178 22.46 -8.74 -9.03
N PRO A 179 23.16 -8.57 -10.16
CA PRO A 179 23.06 -7.35 -10.98
C PRO A 179 21.70 -7.20 -11.67
N ASN A 180 20.87 -8.25 -11.66
CA ASN A 180 19.51 -8.23 -12.19
C ASN A 180 18.47 -7.84 -11.13
N VAL A 181 18.86 -7.44 -9.92
CA VAL A 181 17.96 -6.86 -8.90
C VAL A 181 18.56 -5.55 -8.40
N VAL A 182 17.86 -4.44 -8.62
CA VAL A 182 18.28 -3.08 -8.22
C VAL A 182 17.26 -2.51 -7.24
N ALA A 183 17.69 -2.31 -5.98
CA ALA A 183 16.88 -1.72 -4.92
C ALA A 183 16.99 -0.18 -4.92
N GLU A 184 16.03 0.52 -5.52
CA GLU A 184 15.94 1.98 -5.45
C GLU A 184 15.22 2.42 -4.16
N LYS A 185 15.95 2.34 -3.05
CA LYS A 185 15.42 2.63 -1.70
C LYS A 185 14.84 4.04 -1.51
N ALA A 186 15.24 5.00 -2.34
CA ALA A 186 14.72 6.37 -2.29
C ALA A 186 13.27 6.50 -2.80
N SER A 187 12.84 5.60 -3.70
CA SER A 187 11.52 5.59 -4.33
C SER A 187 10.66 4.40 -3.89
N SER A 188 11.18 3.57 -2.97
CA SER A 188 10.59 2.28 -2.57
C SER A 188 10.33 1.31 -3.73
N LEU A 189 11.27 1.25 -4.68
CA LEU A 189 11.18 0.37 -5.84
C LEU A 189 12.24 -0.74 -5.83
N PHE A 190 11.87 -1.92 -6.31
CA PHE A 190 12.80 -2.93 -6.80
C PHE A 190 12.64 -3.05 -8.32
N HIS A 191 13.73 -2.87 -9.07
CA HIS A 191 13.78 -3.17 -10.50
C HIS A 191 14.44 -4.54 -10.70
N THR A 192 13.75 -5.44 -11.40
CA THR A 192 14.18 -6.83 -11.59
C THR A 192 14.24 -7.16 -13.08
N THR A 193 15.40 -7.62 -13.56
CA THR A 193 15.69 -7.80 -14.99
C THR A 193 15.70 -9.28 -15.37
N CYS A 194 14.88 -9.65 -16.35
CA CYS A 194 14.64 -11.03 -16.77
C CYS A 194 14.75 -11.19 -18.28
N GLU A 195 15.21 -12.35 -18.75
CA GLU A 195 15.08 -12.75 -20.15
C GLU A 195 13.69 -13.37 -20.36
N VAL A 196 12.75 -12.58 -20.89
CA VAL A 196 11.38 -13.03 -21.15
C VAL A 196 11.38 -13.98 -22.36
N PRO A 197 10.71 -15.15 -22.28
CA PRO A 197 10.55 -16.04 -23.44
C PRO A 197 9.78 -15.36 -24.58
N GLU A 198 10.20 -15.59 -25.82
CA GLU A 198 9.46 -15.13 -27.00
C GLU A 198 8.07 -15.81 -27.09
N ARG A 199 7.11 -15.07 -27.61
CA ARG A 199 5.67 -15.39 -27.70
C ARG A 199 5.03 -14.64 -28.88
N GLU A 200 3.79 -14.95 -29.21
CA GLU A 200 3.00 -14.23 -30.23
C GLU A 200 1.63 -13.85 -29.64
N GLY A 201 1.23 -12.57 -29.71
CA GLY A 201 -0.07 -12.12 -29.23
C GLY A 201 -0.19 -11.98 -27.70
N ARG A 202 -1.40 -12.17 -27.15
CA ARG A 202 -1.74 -11.89 -25.75
C ARG A 202 -1.37 -13.03 -24.80
N HIS A 203 -0.54 -12.72 -23.82
CA HIS A 203 -0.08 -13.62 -22.76
C HIS A 203 -0.22 -12.97 -21.39
N ILE A 204 0.00 -13.77 -20.33
CA ILE A 204 0.02 -13.30 -18.94
C ILE A 204 1.35 -13.71 -18.32
N ILE A 205 1.98 -12.77 -17.62
CA ILE A 205 3.14 -13.02 -16.75
C ILE A 205 2.65 -12.99 -15.31
N TYR A 206 2.86 -14.08 -14.57
CA TYR A 206 2.62 -14.16 -13.13
C TYR A 206 3.94 -13.94 -12.41
N GLY A 207 3.98 -12.99 -11.48
CA GLY A 207 5.18 -12.63 -10.72
C GLY A 207 4.97 -12.68 -9.21
N GLU A 208 6.02 -13.09 -8.51
CA GLU A 208 6.10 -13.16 -7.06
C GLU A 208 7.25 -12.30 -6.52
N TRP A 209 7.02 -11.66 -5.38
CA TRP A 209 8.06 -11.07 -4.51
C TRP A 209 7.98 -11.76 -3.14
N GLY A 210 9.04 -12.49 -2.76
CA GLY A 210 9.07 -13.30 -1.55
C GLY A 210 10.04 -12.79 -0.48
N ARG A 211 9.55 -12.66 0.76
CA ARG A 211 10.37 -12.53 1.97
C ARG A 211 10.80 -13.90 2.48
N ASN A 212 11.85 -13.89 3.30
CA ASN A 212 12.56 -15.08 3.72
C ASN A 212 11.79 -15.96 4.72
N TYR A 213 12.42 -17.09 5.09
CA TYR A 213 11.85 -18.13 5.96
C TYR A 213 11.32 -17.68 7.34
N PHE A 214 11.62 -16.47 7.82
CA PHE A 214 11.07 -15.97 9.09
C PHE A 214 9.58 -15.63 8.99
N THR A 215 9.09 -15.24 7.81
CA THR A 215 7.67 -14.97 7.55
C THR A 215 7.09 -15.88 6.47
N TRP A 216 7.86 -16.19 5.42
CA TRP A 216 7.36 -16.67 4.12
C TRP A 216 6.31 -15.74 3.49
N GLU A 217 6.23 -14.48 3.91
CA GLU A 217 5.28 -13.53 3.34
C GLU A 217 5.68 -13.22 1.89
N ARG A 218 4.71 -13.34 0.98
CA ARG A 218 4.91 -13.26 -0.47
C ARG A 218 3.79 -12.51 -1.15
N PHE A 219 4.14 -11.67 -2.11
CA PHE A 219 3.24 -10.81 -2.88
C PHE A 219 3.12 -11.31 -4.31
N HIS A 220 1.93 -11.20 -4.87
CA HIS A 220 1.57 -11.84 -6.14
C HIS A 220 0.96 -10.83 -7.12
N GLY A 221 1.15 -11.07 -8.42
CA GLY A 221 0.52 -10.24 -9.44
C GLY A 221 0.57 -10.83 -10.85
N CYS A 222 -0.54 -10.69 -11.58
CA CYS A 222 -0.61 -10.97 -13.01
C CYS A 222 -0.41 -9.69 -13.82
N VAL A 223 0.47 -9.72 -14.82
CA VAL A 223 0.64 -8.68 -15.85
C VAL A 223 0.12 -9.22 -17.18
N ASP A 224 -0.88 -8.56 -17.77
CA ASP A 224 -1.34 -8.85 -19.12
C ASP A 224 -0.42 -8.16 -20.15
N VAL A 225 0.06 -8.92 -21.13
CA VAL A 225 1.09 -8.49 -22.09
C VAL A 225 0.76 -8.89 -23.52
N ALA A 226 1.23 -8.11 -24.50
CA ALA A 226 0.99 -8.32 -25.93
C ALA A 226 2.30 -8.32 -26.73
N PHE A 227 2.62 -9.47 -27.33
CA PHE A 227 3.79 -9.72 -28.17
C PHE A 227 3.47 -9.50 -29.66
N ASP A 228 2.95 -8.32 -29.99
CA ASP A 228 2.46 -7.99 -31.35
C ASP A 228 3.56 -7.52 -32.32
N GLY A 229 4.84 -7.74 -31.97
CA GLY A 229 5.96 -7.65 -32.93
C GLY A 229 6.38 -6.25 -33.36
N GLY A 230 6.16 -5.20 -32.56
CA GLY A 230 6.66 -3.86 -32.91
C GLY A 230 6.47 -2.78 -31.83
N GLY A 231 7.54 -2.03 -31.55
CA GLY A 231 7.45 -0.80 -30.76
C GLY A 231 7.00 0.42 -31.59
N SER A 232 6.74 1.52 -30.88
CA SER A 232 6.20 2.83 -31.35
C SER A 232 4.68 2.98 -31.26
N SER A 233 4.26 4.09 -30.66
CA SER A 233 2.86 4.43 -30.35
C SER A 233 2.05 4.90 -31.56
N GLY A 234 0.74 4.65 -31.51
CA GLY A 234 -0.27 5.44 -32.22
C GLY A 234 -0.81 4.83 -33.53
N GLY A 235 -2.00 4.21 -33.45
CA GLY A 235 -2.73 3.71 -34.62
C GLY A 235 -4.24 3.78 -34.45
N SER A 236 -4.91 4.72 -35.11
CA SER A 236 -6.37 4.90 -35.06
C SER A 236 -7.06 4.45 -36.36
N SER A 237 -7.89 3.41 -36.29
CA SER A 237 -8.85 3.00 -37.33
C SER A 237 -9.90 2.08 -36.70
N SER A 238 -11.20 2.39 -36.63
CA SER A 238 -12.19 2.58 -37.71
C SER A 238 -12.54 1.27 -38.45
N SER A 239 -13.79 0.96 -38.84
CA SER A 239 -15.03 1.75 -38.97
C SER A 239 -16.29 0.85 -38.82
N SER A 240 -17.52 1.32 -38.57
CA SER A 240 -18.49 1.79 -39.61
C SER A 240 -19.94 1.70 -39.04
N SER A 241 -21.03 2.30 -39.58
CA SER A 241 -21.21 3.58 -40.31
C SER A 241 -22.72 3.87 -40.60
N SER A 242 -23.26 5.03 -40.19
CA SER A 242 -24.47 5.69 -40.76
C SER A 242 -24.73 7.03 -40.04
N SER A 243 -24.44 8.20 -40.63
CA SER A 243 -25.35 9.05 -41.46
C SER A 243 -26.61 9.57 -40.73
N SER A 244 -26.96 10.87 -40.77
CA SER A 244 -26.69 11.86 -41.83
C SER A 244 -26.71 13.36 -41.43
N SER A 245 -26.20 14.18 -42.35
CA SER A 245 -26.70 15.52 -42.80
C SER A 245 -26.57 16.80 -41.95
N SER A 246 -25.77 17.73 -42.49
CA SER A 246 -25.92 19.22 -42.52
C SER A 246 -25.79 20.05 -41.22
N SER A 247 -25.24 21.29 -41.22
CA SER A 247 -24.68 22.09 -42.34
C SER A 247 -23.65 23.16 -41.91
N SER A 248 -22.64 23.32 -42.76
CA SER A 248 -21.64 24.38 -42.94
C SER A 248 -21.88 25.83 -42.43
N SER A 249 -20.87 26.36 -41.73
CA SER A 249 -20.16 27.64 -42.01
C SER A 249 -18.89 27.71 -41.12
N SER A 250 -17.64 27.87 -41.59
CA SER A 250 -16.98 28.98 -42.32
C SER A 250 -17.00 30.32 -41.57
N SER A 251 -15.88 31.01 -41.28
CA SER A 251 -14.43 30.73 -41.49
C SER A 251 -13.60 31.85 -40.83
N SER A 252 -12.27 31.64 -40.66
CA SER A 252 -11.16 32.65 -40.72
C SER A 252 -11.24 34.01 -39.96
N SER A 253 -10.19 34.57 -39.35
CA SER A 253 -8.81 34.13 -39.05
C SER A 253 -8.06 35.22 -38.24
N SER A 254 -6.89 34.86 -37.69
CA SER A 254 -5.65 35.68 -37.58
C SER A 254 -5.53 36.92 -36.65
N SER A 255 -4.31 37.01 -36.07
CA SER A 255 -3.45 38.19 -35.81
C SER A 255 -3.59 39.08 -34.54
N SER A 256 -2.64 38.84 -33.61
CA SER A 256 -1.54 39.77 -33.23
C SER A 256 -1.70 40.87 -32.16
N GLY A 257 -0.77 40.85 -31.19
CA GLY A 257 -0.34 42.00 -30.36
C GLY A 257 -1.02 42.15 -28.99
N GLY A 258 -0.35 42.62 -27.93
CA GLY A 258 1.07 42.98 -27.82
C GLY A 258 1.51 43.39 -26.39
N SER A 259 2.83 43.38 -26.19
CA SER A 259 3.66 43.66 -25.01
C SER A 259 3.27 44.75 -23.98
N SER A 260 3.86 44.62 -22.77
CA SER A 260 4.26 45.69 -21.80
C SER A 260 3.15 46.44 -21.00
N SER A 261 3.39 46.96 -19.78
CA SER A 261 4.54 46.87 -18.85
C SER A 261 4.26 47.41 -17.42
N SER A 262 5.05 46.92 -16.45
CA SER A 262 5.67 47.64 -15.32
C SER A 262 4.87 48.45 -14.28
N SER A 263 4.97 48.00 -13.02
CA SER A 263 5.41 48.78 -11.84
C SER A 263 5.85 47.77 -10.74
N SER A 264 7.04 47.79 -10.12
CA SER A 264 7.79 48.83 -9.37
C SER A 264 7.10 49.20 -8.03
N SER A 265 7.73 49.13 -6.85
CA SER A 265 9.17 49.04 -6.53
C SER A 265 9.45 48.68 -5.04
N SER A 266 10.67 48.16 -4.75
CA SER A 266 11.52 48.37 -3.53
C SER A 266 10.94 48.34 -2.10
N SER A 267 11.58 47.82 -1.04
CA SER A 267 12.84 47.05 -0.78
C SER A 267 12.84 46.69 0.74
N SER A 268 13.90 46.33 1.51
CA SER A 268 15.37 46.31 1.35
C SER A 268 16.08 45.56 2.49
N SER A 269 17.22 44.92 2.19
CA SER A 269 18.44 44.80 3.02
C SER A 269 18.50 43.99 4.34
N GLY A 270 19.35 42.95 4.31
CA GLY A 270 20.22 42.54 5.43
C GLY A 270 19.78 41.35 6.29
N GLY A 271 20.65 40.40 6.68
CA GLY A 271 22.05 40.22 6.28
C GLY A 271 22.86 39.27 7.18
N SER A 272 24.08 38.96 6.74
CA SER A 272 25.18 38.30 7.48
C SER A 272 25.08 36.80 7.77
N SER A 273 26.27 36.18 7.83
CA SER A 273 26.53 34.74 7.94
C SER A 273 27.15 34.35 9.29
N SER A 274 26.97 33.10 9.72
CA SER A 274 27.92 32.41 10.60
C SER A 274 27.86 30.89 10.38
N SER A 275 28.87 30.17 10.88
CA SER A 275 29.04 28.73 10.71
C SER A 275 29.35 28.04 12.05
N SER A 276 28.88 26.81 12.20
CA SER A 276 29.30 25.91 13.29
C SER A 276 29.16 24.44 12.85
N SER A 277 29.97 23.56 13.43
CA SER A 277 30.05 22.15 13.06
C SER A 277 30.00 21.26 14.30
N GLY A 278 29.47 20.05 14.13
CA GLY A 278 29.72 18.91 15.04
C GLY A 278 28.56 18.52 15.94
N GLY A 279 28.56 17.25 16.36
CA GLY A 279 27.60 16.69 17.33
C GLY A 279 26.89 15.43 16.85
N SER A 280 27.57 14.29 16.90
CA SER A 280 26.91 12.98 16.86
C SER A 280 26.56 12.56 18.29
N SER A 281 25.29 12.28 18.58
CA SER A 281 24.89 11.64 19.83
C SER A 281 23.56 10.90 19.66
N SER A 282 23.59 9.58 19.83
CA SER A 282 22.39 8.76 19.99
C SER A 282 21.89 8.81 21.43
N SER A 283 20.58 8.88 21.63
CA SER A 283 19.95 8.82 22.95
C SER A 283 18.54 8.23 22.86
N SER A 284 18.35 7.03 23.41
CA SER A 284 17.03 6.43 23.59
C SER A 284 16.42 6.87 24.92
N GLY A 285 15.11 7.14 24.92
CA GLY A 285 14.29 7.14 26.14
C GLY A 285 13.50 8.42 26.43
N GLY A 286 12.18 8.27 26.57
CA GLY A 286 11.27 9.29 27.09
C GLY A 286 10.61 10.17 26.03
N SER A 287 9.50 9.68 25.44
CA SER A 287 8.60 10.55 24.67
C SER A 287 7.76 11.37 25.64
N THR A 288 8.12 12.64 25.82
CA THR A 288 7.17 13.69 26.26
C THR A 288 6.59 14.31 25.00
N GLY A 289 5.25 14.40 24.91
CA GLY A 289 4.54 14.86 23.72
C GLY A 289 5.00 16.22 23.19
N SER A 290 4.79 16.43 21.88
CA SER A 290 5.29 17.60 21.15
C SER A 290 4.35 18.81 21.23
N GLY A 291 3.49 18.91 22.25
CA GLY A 291 2.48 19.96 22.36
C GLY A 291 1.37 19.82 21.32
N VAL A 292 0.79 18.63 21.22
CA VAL A 292 -0.39 18.38 20.37
C VAL A 292 -1.51 17.80 21.24
N ASN A 293 -2.60 18.56 21.40
CA ASN A 293 -3.80 18.09 22.07
C ASN A 293 -4.52 17.07 21.15
N CYS A 294 -4.61 15.83 21.61
CA CYS A 294 -5.27 14.71 20.93
C CYS A 294 -6.67 14.46 21.51
N GLU A 295 -7.72 14.71 20.73
CA GLU A 295 -9.13 14.55 21.15
C GLU A 295 -9.83 13.47 20.31
N TYR A 296 -10.58 12.55 20.94
CA TYR A 296 -11.48 11.61 20.27
C TYR A 296 -12.94 12.08 20.39
N VAL A 297 -13.64 12.21 19.27
CA VAL A 297 -15.00 12.78 19.20
C VAL A 297 -15.93 11.86 18.42
N VAL A 298 -16.86 11.20 19.12
CA VAL A 298 -17.99 10.52 18.46
C VAL A 298 -18.85 11.59 17.77
N SER A 299 -18.95 11.49 16.45
CA SER A 299 -19.65 12.47 15.60
C SER A 299 -21.10 12.07 15.35
N ASN A 300 -21.41 10.77 15.30
CA ASN A 300 -22.77 10.23 15.24
C ASN A 300 -22.79 8.76 15.71
N GLU A 301 -23.90 8.30 16.29
CA GLU A 301 -24.13 6.87 16.53
C GLU A 301 -25.57 6.42 16.20
N TRP A 302 -25.73 5.12 15.94
CA TRP A 302 -27.02 4.45 15.69
C TRP A 302 -27.09 3.15 16.53
N ASN A 303 -27.93 2.18 16.14
CA ASN A 303 -28.10 0.92 16.89
C ASN A 303 -26.75 0.26 17.24
N ASP A 304 -26.08 -0.27 16.22
CA ASP A 304 -24.96 -1.21 16.37
C ASP A 304 -23.63 -0.60 15.89
N GLY A 305 -23.61 0.67 15.51
CA GLY A 305 -22.43 1.35 14.94
C GLY A 305 -22.40 2.86 15.16
N PHE A 306 -21.27 3.46 14.77
CA PHE A 306 -20.95 4.86 14.99
C PHE A 306 -20.01 5.42 13.91
N THR A 307 -19.87 6.76 13.87
CA THR A 307 -18.72 7.45 13.28
C THR A 307 -18.06 8.36 14.30
N ALA A 308 -16.73 8.42 14.27
CA ALA A 308 -15.91 9.26 15.14
C ALA A 308 -14.81 9.98 14.36
N GLU A 309 -14.25 11.02 14.98
CA GLU A 309 -13.14 11.83 14.48
C GLU A 309 -12.10 11.93 15.59
N VAL A 310 -10.82 11.72 15.26
CA VAL A 310 -9.68 12.08 16.11
C VAL A 310 -9.09 13.37 15.59
N ARG A 311 -8.87 14.33 16.51
CA ARG A 311 -8.37 15.68 16.22
C ARG A 311 -7.03 15.89 16.90
N LEU A 312 -6.04 16.29 16.10
CA LEU A 312 -4.67 16.54 16.52
C LEU A 312 -4.39 18.03 16.36
N THR A 313 -4.46 18.78 17.48
CA THR A 313 -4.32 20.25 17.47
C THR A 313 -2.98 20.65 18.07
N ASN A 314 -2.10 21.21 17.27
CA ASN A 314 -0.79 21.70 17.72
C ASN A 314 -0.97 22.96 18.57
N THR A 315 -0.75 22.83 19.88
CA THR A 315 -0.84 23.91 20.88
C THR A 315 0.49 24.65 21.07
N GLY A 316 1.58 24.12 20.50
CA GLY A 316 2.92 24.70 20.49
C GLY A 316 3.14 25.81 19.46
N SER A 317 4.39 26.29 19.37
CA SER A 317 4.81 27.39 18.49
C SER A 317 5.52 26.94 17.20
N GLU A 318 5.94 25.68 17.12
CA GLU A 318 6.69 25.11 15.99
C GLU A 318 5.82 24.09 15.25
N PRO A 319 6.03 23.86 13.93
CA PRO A 319 5.33 22.80 13.20
C PRO A 319 5.76 21.41 13.69
N VAL A 320 4.80 20.49 13.73
CA VAL A 320 5.00 19.08 14.13
C VAL A 320 4.75 18.19 12.90
N SER A 321 5.70 17.32 12.57
CA SER A 321 5.68 16.42 11.40
C SER A 321 5.85 14.97 11.84
N GLY A 322 5.38 13.99 11.06
CA GLY A 322 5.49 12.56 11.39
C GLY A 322 4.64 12.15 12.61
N TRP A 323 3.39 12.63 12.68
CA TRP A 323 2.51 12.27 13.79
C TRP A 323 2.05 10.81 13.73
N GLU A 324 2.07 10.17 14.90
CA GLU A 324 1.53 8.84 15.17
C GLU A 324 0.70 8.91 16.46
N VAL A 325 -0.53 8.43 16.41
CA VAL A 325 -1.41 8.33 17.58
C VAL A 325 -2.02 6.95 17.74
N GLN A 326 -2.31 6.58 18.98
CA GLN A 326 -2.73 5.25 19.40
C GLN A 326 -3.91 5.32 20.37
N TRP A 327 -4.93 4.49 20.16
CA TRP A 327 -6.11 4.35 21.04
C TRP A 327 -6.58 2.89 21.06
N GLY A 328 -7.44 2.52 22.00
CA GLY A 328 -8.00 1.18 22.05
C GLY A 328 -9.35 1.13 22.75
N TYR A 329 -10.27 0.34 22.21
CA TYR A 329 -11.57 0.07 22.82
C TYR A 329 -11.48 -1.09 23.82
N SER A 330 -12.29 -1.01 24.87
CA SER A 330 -12.43 -2.04 25.90
C SER A 330 -13.79 -2.77 25.84
N ASP A 331 -14.77 -2.22 25.11
CA ASP A 331 -16.13 -2.75 25.03
C ASP A 331 -16.32 -3.88 23.99
N GLY A 332 -15.36 -4.07 23.08
CA GLY A 332 -15.46 -4.99 21.94
C GLY A 332 -15.76 -4.31 20.59
N THR A 333 -15.71 -2.98 20.53
CA THR A 333 -15.84 -2.19 19.29
C THR A 333 -14.80 -2.59 18.25
N ALA A 334 -15.25 -2.71 17.00
CA ALA A 334 -14.41 -2.99 15.83
C ALA A 334 -14.59 -1.87 14.78
N LEU A 335 -13.49 -1.44 14.17
CA LEU A 335 -13.52 -0.47 13.08
C LEU A 335 -13.88 -1.17 11.75
N THR A 336 -14.73 -0.53 10.96
CA THR A 336 -15.21 -1.02 9.66
C THR A 336 -14.73 -0.17 8.48
N ASN A 337 -14.38 1.11 8.72
CA ASN A 337 -13.80 1.99 7.71
C ASN A 337 -13.03 3.14 8.38
N THR A 338 -12.01 3.70 7.72
CA THR A 338 -11.23 4.85 8.20
C THR A 338 -10.84 5.77 7.05
N TRP A 339 -10.64 7.06 7.33
CA TRP A 339 -10.25 8.05 6.32
C TRP A 339 -9.36 9.15 6.90
N ASN A 340 -8.55 9.77 6.05
CA ASN A 340 -7.55 10.81 6.36
C ASN A 340 -6.36 10.37 7.26
N ALA A 341 -6.22 9.09 7.59
CA ALA A 341 -5.04 8.50 8.22
C ALA A 341 -4.79 7.09 7.70
N VAL A 342 -3.56 6.59 7.84
CA VAL A 342 -3.29 5.14 7.71
C VAL A 342 -3.51 4.52 9.08
N VAL A 343 -4.63 3.82 9.26
CA VAL A 343 -4.99 3.18 10.54
C VAL A 343 -4.68 1.68 10.48
N ASN A 344 -3.93 1.20 11.47
CA ASN A 344 -3.45 -0.18 11.58
C ASN A 344 -3.85 -0.80 12.92
N GLY A 345 -3.87 -2.14 12.97
CA GLY A 345 -4.14 -2.92 14.18
C GLY A 345 -5.58 -3.44 14.29
N MET A 346 -5.82 -4.25 15.33
CA MET A 346 -7.14 -4.85 15.64
C MET A 346 -7.60 -4.50 17.07
N GLY A 347 -7.01 -3.48 17.69
CA GLY A 347 -7.20 -3.15 19.11
C GLY A 347 -5.95 -3.52 19.95
N PRO A 348 -5.15 -2.54 20.41
CA PRO A 348 -5.21 -1.12 20.09
C PRO A 348 -5.02 -0.85 18.59
N PHE A 349 -5.40 0.36 18.18
CA PHE A 349 -5.21 0.90 16.83
C PHE A 349 -4.11 1.96 16.85
N THR A 350 -3.34 2.04 15.77
CA THR A 350 -2.34 3.08 15.53
C THR A 350 -2.70 3.80 14.23
N ALA A 351 -2.76 5.13 14.25
CA ALA A 351 -2.94 5.98 13.08
C ALA A 351 -1.68 6.82 12.82
N THR A 352 -1.19 6.77 11.59
CA THR A 352 -0.10 7.63 11.11
C THR A 352 -0.58 8.61 10.04
N SER A 353 0.24 9.65 9.84
CA SER A 353 0.05 10.65 8.80
C SER A 353 -0.04 10.09 7.38
N MET A 354 -0.73 10.84 6.52
CA MET A 354 -0.67 10.68 5.07
C MET A 354 0.09 11.88 4.51
N GLY A 355 0.79 11.73 3.38
CA GLY A 355 1.77 12.72 2.88
C GLY A 355 1.26 14.16 2.64
N TRP A 356 -0.05 14.41 2.69
CA TRP A 356 -0.66 15.74 2.60
C TRP A 356 -1.08 16.36 3.95
N ASN A 357 -1.19 15.58 5.03
CA ASN A 357 -1.50 16.05 6.39
C ASN A 357 -0.42 15.75 7.43
N ASP A 358 0.77 15.31 6.99
CA ASP A 358 1.89 14.99 7.85
C ASP A 358 2.33 16.13 8.79
N THR A 359 2.32 17.36 8.30
CA THR A 359 2.80 18.51 9.08
C THR A 359 1.65 19.34 9.64
N ILE A 360 1.52 19.32 10.96
CA ILE A 360 0.59 20.14 11.75
C ILE A 360 1.30 21.46 12.12
N GLY A 361 0.96 22.55 11.43
CA GLY A 361 1.46 23.89 11.77
C GLY A 361 1.02 24.36 13.16
N ALA A 362 1.77 25.29 13.76
CA ALA A 362 1.44 25.87 15.06
C ALA A 362 0.01 26.48 15.07
N GLY A 363 -0.82 26.09 16.04
CA GLY A 363 -2.23 26.49 16.11
C GLY A 363 -3.11 25.94 14.97
N GLN A 364 -2.69 24.86 14.29
CA GLN A 364 -3.51 24.12 13.33
C GLN A 364 -4.01 22.81 13.91
N THR A 365 -5.12 22.33 13.36
CA THR A 365 -5.68 21.00 13.64
C THR A 365 -5.65 20.19 12.35
N VAL A 366 -5.13 18.96 12.42
CA VAL A 366 -5.48 17.92 11.44
C VAL A 366 -6.45 16.94 12.09
N SER A 367 -7.30 16.30 11.29
CA SER A 367 -8.19 15.27 11.79
C SER A 367 -8.34 14.11 10.82
N PHE A 368 -8.59 12.94 11.41
CA PHE A 368 -8.92 11.72 10.70
C PHE A 368 -10.14 11.07 11.34
N GLY A 369 -10.87 10.28 10.56
CA GLY A 369 -12.15 9.74 10.98
C GLY A 369 -12.27 8.24 10.75
N MET A 370 -13.25 7.67 11.43
CA MET A 370 -13.50 6.25 11.45
C MET A 370 -14.99 5.94 11.58
N GLN A 371 -15.37 4.78 11.05
CA GLN A 371 -16.64 4.13 11.26
C GLN A 371 -16.37 2.78 11.94
N GLY A 372 -17.27 2.34 12.81
CA GLY A 372 -17.17 1.02 13.42
C GLY A 372 -18.49 0.49 13.95
N THR A 373 -18.48 -0.78 14.34
CA THR A 373 -19.54 -1.43 15.12
C THR A 373 -19.23 -1.31 16.60
N LYS A 374 -20.21 -0.90 17.42
CA LYS A 374 -20.06 -0.72 18.87
C LYS A 374 -20.03 -2.05 19.61
N GLY A 375 -19.23 -2.14 20.68
CA GLY A 375 -19.31 -3.24 21.64
C GLY A 375 -20.39 -3.01 22.72
N GLY A 376 -20.58 -1.76 23.13
CA GLY A 376 -21.56 -1.34 24.13
C GLY A 376 -22.80 -0.64 23.56
N THR A 377 -23.73 -0.27 24.45
CA THR A 377 -24.98 0.42 24.10
C THR A 377 -24.75 1.78 23.44
N SER A 378 -23.72 2.50 23.88
CA SER A 378 -23.23 3.75 23.28
C SER A 378 -21.77 3.62 22.88
N ALA A 379 -21.34 4.37 21.88
CA ALA A 379 -19.96 4.33 21.38
C ALA A 379 -18.94 4.69 22.47
N GLU A 380 -17.91 3.88 22.62
CA GLU A 380 -16.80 4.15 23.55
C GLU A 380 -15.96 5.36 23.06
N VAL A 381 -15.54 6.18 24.02
CA VAL A 381 -14.63 7.32 23.82
C VAL A 381 -13.30 6.97 24.50
N PRO A 382 -12.35 6.38 23.76
CA PRO A 382 -11.06 5.97 24.29
C PRO A 382 -10.10 7.16 24.44
N GLU A 383 -9.09 6.98 25.29
CA GLU A 383 -7.97 7.91 25.42
C GLU A 383 -7.06 7.81 24.16
N VAL A 384 -6.64 8.96 23.63
CA VAL A 384 -5.72 9.03 22.48
C VAL A 384 -4.33 9.41 22.99
N THR A 385 -3.39 8.51 22.80
CA THR A 385 -1.96 8.67 23.13
C THR A 385 -1.14 8.74 21.84
N GLY A 386 0.17 8.96 21.89
CA GLY A 386 0.99 9.00 20.67
C GLY A 386 2.39 9.54 20.87
N ASN A 387 3.15 9.68 19.78
CA ASN A 387 4.46 10.35 19.79
C ASN A 387 4.32 11.89 19.92
N VAL A 388 3.19 12.44 19.50
CA VAL A 388 2.90 13.89 19.53
C VAL A 388 2.00 14.32 20.69
N CYS A 389 1.15 13.43 21.21
CA CYS A 389 0.12 13.78 22.20
C CYS A 389 0.70 14.24 23.54
N GLU A 390 0.18 15.36 24.07
CA GLU A 390 0.65 16.02 25.31
C GLU A 390 0.00 15.53 26.61
#